data_AF-A0A838YYW9-F1
#
_entry.id   AF-A0A838YYW9-F1
#
_cell.length_a   1.000
_cell.length_b   1.000
_cell.length_c   1.000
_cell.angle_alpha   90.00
_cell.angle_beta   90.00
_cell.angle_gamma   90.00
#
_symmetry.space_group_name_H-M   'P 1'
#
loop_
_entity.id
_entity.type
_entity.pdbx_description
1 polymer ?
#
loop_
_entity_poly.entity_id
_entity_poly.type
_entity_poly.pdbx_seq_one_letter_code
_entity_poly.pdbx_strand_id
1 'polypeptide(L)'
;MSKHLFIKLLIKSAFFTIGMLLLWIGINTFLSPHIWDGMTISKSALTVEYCEFNDITQFFHQRINTYSNLSYFFFGVLIIQIALEDYKNQNKKSLNRMEQFPLLSVLMGFYFIYLSFGSAFFHASLTYIGQRVDMNGTYGVSITLLSIGVYHVFHKIHLSDTAKYIWIGALVVFIFAFFKIALLVSSSILLPAMILSLTIMNAINYFQFRKERSILLAFLGFALIIIAIKIRTLDVQKVSCDPHSWYQGHALWHFLTALSSFCSYAFFRFENFLPNQKLE
;
A
#
# COMPACT_ATOMS: atom_id res chain seq x y z
N MET A 1 -14.37 -11.16 -11.94
CA MET A 1 -14.26 -9.93 -12.76
C MET A 1 -13.76 -10.27 -14.16
N SER A 2 -14.31 -9.70 -15.24
CA SER A 2 -13.83 -9.97 -16.61
C SER A 2 -12.52 -9.23 -16.92
N LYS A 3 -11.69 -9.79 -17.82
CA LYS A 3 -10.42 -9.17 -18.26
C LYS A 3 -10.64 -7.76 -18.82
N HIS A 4 -11.69 -7.58 -19.65
CA HIS A 4 -12.03 -6.28 -20.23
C HIS A 4 -12.36 -5.23 -19.16
N LEU A 5 -13.17 -5.60 -18.15
CA LEU A 5 -13.50 -4.71 -17.06
C LEU A 5 -12.26 -4.34 -16.25
N PHE A 6 -11.40 -5.32 -15.92
CA PHE A 6 -10.16 -5.04 -15.19
C PHE A 6 -9.23 -4.08 -15.96
N ILE A 7 -9.06 -4.27 -17.27
CA ILE A 7 -8.30 -3.34 -18.13
C ILE A 7 -8.91 -1.93 -18.08
N LYS A 8 -10.24 -1.81 -18.15
CA LYS A 8 -10.92 -0.51 -18.02
C LYS A 8 -10.62 0.17 -16.68
N LEU A 9 -10.60 -0.59 -15.57
CA LEU A 9 -10.25 -0.05 -14.25
C LEU A 9 -8.78 0.38 -14.18
N LEU A 10 -7.86 -0.36 -14.82
CA LEU A 10 -6.44 0.02 -14.91
C LEU A 10 -6.26 1.35 -15.67
N ILE A 11 -6.89 1.49 -16.84
CA ILE A 11 -6.83 2.71 -17.66
C ILE A 11 -7.38 3.89 -16.86
N LYS A 12 -8.52 3.73 -16.20
CA LYS A 12 -9.12 4.79 -15.38
C LYS A 12 -8.23 5.17 -14.19
N SER A 13 -7.59 4.20 -13.53
CA SER A 13 -6.63 4.46 -12.45
C SER A 13 -5.39 5.21 -12.95
N ALA A 14 -4.89 4.85 -14.14
CA ALA A 14 -3.78 5.56 -14.79
C ALA A 14 -4.17 7.01 -15.11
N PHE A 15 -5.37 7.25 -15.63
CA PHE A 15 -5.87 8.60 -15.91
C PHE A 15 -5.93 9.47 -14.65
N PHE A 16 -6.48 8.95 -13.54
CA PHE A 16 -6.46 9.68 -12.26
C PHE A 16 -5.05 9.94 -11.75
N THR A 17 -4.14 8.98 -11.92
CA THR A 17 -2.75 9.11 -11.48
C THR A 17 -2.00 10.17 -12.31
N ILE A 18 -2.24 10.24 -13.61
CA ILE A 18 -1.71 11.31 -14.48
C ILE A 18 -2.27 12.66 -14.05
N GLY A 19 -3.57 12.75 -13.75
CA GLY A 19 -4.17 13.97 -13.21
C GLY A 19 -3.51 14.42 -11.89
N MET A 20 -3.25 13.47 -10.99
CA MET A 20 -2.56 13.74 -9.72
C MET A 20 -1.10 14.15 -9.93
N LEU A 21 -0.39 13.54 -10.88
CA LEU A 21 0.97 13.93 -11.27
C LEU A 21 1.00 15.39 -11.74
N LEU A 22 0.11 15.78 -12.64
CA LEU A 22 0.02 17.16 -13.12
C LEU A 22 -0.29 18.14 -11.98
N LEU A 23 -1.17 17.76 -11.05
CA LEU A 23 -1.46 18.55 -9.86
C LEU A 23 -0.21 18.72 -8.99
N TRP A 24 0.54 17.65 -8.72
CA TRP A 24 1.76 17.69 -7.90
C TRP A 24 2.87 18.49 -8.57
N ILE A 25 3.02 18.40 -9.90
CA ILE A 25 3.92 19.26 -10.67
C ILE A 25 3.53 20.73 -10.50
N GLY A 26 2.24 21.05 -10.61
CA GLY A 26 1.74 22.40 -10.36
C GLY A 26 2.04 22.89 -8.95
N ILE A 27 1.75 22.06 -7.94
CA ILE A 27 2.05 22.36 -6.53
C ILE A 27 3.54 22.66 -6.34
N ASN A 28 4.43 21.82 -6.85
CA ASN A 28 5.87 22.02 -6.70
C ASN A 28 6.39 23.25 -7.45
N THR A 29 5.72 23.66 -8.52
CA THR A 29 6.12 24.81 -9.35
C THR A 29 5.65 26.14 -8.75
N PHE A 30 4.46 26.16 -8.16
CA PHE A 30 3.79 27.40 -7.77
C PHE A 30 3.77 27.69 -6.27
N LEU A 31 3.92 26.67 -5.42
CA LEU A 31 3.96 26.89 -3.97
C LEU A 31 5.38 27.15 -3.48
N SER A 32 5.48 28.02 -2.47
CA SER A 32 6.75 28.40 -1.86
C SER A 32 7.28 27.29 -0.93
N PRO A 33 8.60 27.04 -0.90
CA PRO A 33 9.22 26.13 0.08
C PRO A 33 9.02 26.59 1.53
N HIS A 34 8.84 27.90 1.78
CA HIS A 34 8.70 28.50 3.11
C HIS A 34 7.44 28.07 3.87
N ILE A 35 6.52 27.36 3.23
CA ILE A 35 5.33 26.81 3.90
C ILE A 35 5.67 25.77 4.97
N TRP A 36 6.88 25.18 4.90
CA TRP A 36 7.38 24.23 5.89
C TRP A 36 8.13 24.91 7.04
N ASP A 37 8.37 26.23 6.98
CA ASP A 37 9.14 26.96 7.96
C ASP A 37 8.46 26.89 9.35
N GLY A 38 9.28 26.72 10.39
CA GLY A 38 8.80 26.57 11.77
C GLY A 38 8.31 25.16 12.14
N MET A 39 8.19 24.24 11.19
CA MET A 39 7.90 22.83 11.49
C MET A 39 9.14 22.10 12.02
N THR A 40 8.94 21.17 12.96
CA THR A 40 10.04 20.36 13.50
C THR A 40 10.58 19.41 12.43
N ILE A 41 11.88 19.46 12.19
CA ILE A 41 12.58 18.57 11.24
C ILE A 41 12.55 17.13 11.76
N SER A 42 12.33 16.18 10.84
CA SER A 42 12.33 14.74 11.18
C SER A 42 13.74 14.23 11.53
N LYS A 43 13.80 13.13 12.29
CA LYS A 43 15.08 12.44 12.53
C LYS A 43 15.74 11.98 11.22
N SER A 44 14.92 11.50 10.29
CA SER A 44 15.35 11.03 8.96
C SER A 44 16.07 12.14 8.18
N ALA A 45 15.53 13.36 8.20
CA ALA A 45 16.13 14.51 7.55
C ALA A 45 17.42 14.99 8.25
N LEU A 46 17.44 15.01 9.59
CA LEU A 46 18.64 15.35 10.37
C LEU A 46 19.82 14.42 10.08
N THR A 47 19.54 13.14 9.83
CA THR A 47 20.57 12.15 9.50
C THR A 47 20.79 11.96 8.00
N VAL A 48 20.07 12.70 7.16
CA VAL A 48 20.04 12.50 5.70
C VAL A 48 19.87 11.02 5.35
N GLU A 49 18.79 10.41 5.84
CA GLU A 49 18.59 8.95 5.78
C GLU A 49 18.59 8.42 4.34
N TYR A 50 17.93 9.11 3.42
CA TYR A 50 17.80 8.68 2.02
C TYR A 50 18.82 9.35 1.09
N CYS A 51 19.17 8.68 0.00
CA CYS A 51 20.20 9.14 -0.93
C CYS A 51 19.85 10.49 -1.57
N GLU A 52 18.59 10.68 -1.95
CA GLU A 52 18.13 11.89 -2.65
C GLU A 52 18.48 13.18 -1.90
N PHE A 53 19.03 14.15 -2.63
CA PHE A 53 19.35 15.47 -2.11
C PHE A 53 18.13 16.16 -1.51
N ASN A 54 18.28 16.73 -0.31
CA ASN A 54 17.26 17.52 0.36
C ASN A 54 17.31 18.97 -0.15
N ASP A 55 16.56 19.28 -1.22
CA ASP A 55 16.49 20.61 -1.81
C ASP A 55 15.48 21.51 -1.11
N ILE A 56 15.93 22.21 -0.06
CA ILE A 56 15.10 23.15 0.72
C ILE A 56 14.65 24.40 -0.05
N THR A 57 15.11 24.59 -1.30
CA THR A 57 14.69 25.71 -2.15
C THR A 57 13.43 25.40 -2.97
N GLN A 58 12.97 24.14 -2.94
CA GLN A 58 11.81 23.65 -3.66
C GLN A 58 10.71 23.23 -2.69
N PHE A 59 9.45 23.32 -3.10
CA PHE A 59 8.33 22.86 -2.26
C PHE A 59 8.44 21.36 -1.93
N PHE A 60 8.86 20.54 -2.89
CA PHE A 60 9.23 19.14 -2.65
C PHE A 60 10.73 19.04 -2.38
N HIS A 61 11.11 18.93 -1.11
CA HIS A 61 12.51 18.77 -0.72
C HIS A 61 13.17 17.52 -1.33
N GLN A 62 12.40 16.43 -1.50
CA GLN A 62 12.84 15.22 -2.22
C GLN A 62 11.82 14.88 -3.32
N ARG A 63 12.06 15.38 -4.54
CA ARG A 63 11.14 15.29 -5.68
C ARG A 63 10.86 13.85 -6.12
N ILE A 64 11.89 13.04 -6.35
CA ILE A 64 11.76 11.68 -6.88
C ILE A 64 11.09 10.76 -5.85
N ASN A 65 11.48 10.87 -4.57
CA ASN A 65 10.81 10.17 -3.47
C ASN A 65 9.37 10.66 -3.27
N THR A 66 9.07 11.94 -3.51
CA THR A 66 7.69 12.46 -3.48
C THR A 66 6.86 11.87 -4.62
N TYR A 67 7.28 12.02 -5.88
CA TYR A 67 6.49 11.56 -7.05
C TYR A 67 6.31 10.05 -7.11
N SER A 68 7.29 9.27 -6.65
CA SER A 68 7.17 7.80 -6.63
C SER A 68 6.02 7.28 -5.77
N ASN A 69 5.51 8.07 -4.83
CA ASN A 69 4.32 7.76 -4.04
C ASN A 69 3.02 7.70 -4.86
N LEU A 70 3.02 8.19 -6.11
CA LEU A 70 1.91 7.99 -7.04
C LEU A 70 1.66 6.52 -7.36
N SER A 71 2.63 5.63 -7.13
CA SER A 71 2.43 4.18 -7.21
C SER A 71 1.35 3.70 -6.23
N TYR A 72 1.39 4.17 -4.97
CA TYR A 72 0.34 3.88 -3.99
C TYR A 72 -0.99 4.52 -4.38
N PHE A 73 -0.98 5.74 -4.93
CA PHE A 73 -2.21 6.38 -5.40
C PHE A 73 -2.89 5.55 -6.49
N PHE A 74 -2.13 5.12 -7.49
CA PHE A 74 -2.60 4.27 -8.59
C PHE A 74 -3.28 3.01 -8.07
N PHE A 75 -2.60 2.25 -7.21
CA PHE A 75 -3.15 1.00 -6.68
C PHE A 75 -4.32 1.24 -5.71
N GLY A 76 -4.29 2.32 -4.92
CA GLY A 76 -5.39 2.68 -4.05
C GLY A 76 -6.67 2.99 -4.81
N VAL A 77 -6.56 3.79 -5.88
CA VAL A 77 -7.67 4.10 -6.80
C VAL A 77 -8.17 2.84 -7.51
N LEU A 78 -7.26 1.96 -7.93
CA LEU A 78 -7.63 0.68 -8.54
C LEU A 78 -8.42 -0.21 -7.57
N ILE A 79 -7.93 -0.36 -6.33
CA ILE A 79 -8.58 -1.19 -5.30
C ILE A 79 -9.96 -0.65 -4.93
N ILE A 80 -10.11 0.68 -4.77
CA ILE A 80 -11.43 1.29 -4.51
C ILE A 80 -12.39 1.00 -5.66
N GLN A 81 -11.94 1.13 -6.91
CA GLN A 81 -12.78 0.83 -8.06
C GLN A 81 -13.18 -0.65 -8.13
N ILE A 82 -12.28 -1.57 -7.78
CA ILE A 82 -12.61 -3.00 -7.64
C ILE A 82 -13.68 -3.19 -6.56
N ALA A 83 -13.52 -2.55 -5.40
CA ALA A 83 -14.49 -2.64 -4.30
C ALA A 83 -15.88 -2.11 -4.71
N LEU A 84 -15.93 -0.98 -5.44
CA LEU A 84 -17.18 -0.43 -5.96
C LEU A 84 -17.87 -1.36 -6.96
N GLU A 85 -17.09 -2.08 -7.77
CA GLU A 85 -17.63 -3.09 -8.68
C GLU A 85 -18.15 -4.31 -7.91
N ASP A 86 -17.47 -4.72 -6.84
CA ASP A 86 -17.89 -5.82 -5.99
C ASP A 86 -19.23 -5.49 -5.29
N TYR A 87 -19.40 -4.25 -4.81
CA TYR A 87 -20.69 -3.76 -4.28
C TYR A 87 -21.84 -3.88 -5.28
N LYS A 88 -21.63 -3.42 -6.52
CA LYS A 88 -22.66 -3.46 -7.57
C LYS A 88 -23.08 -4.89 -7.93
N ASN A 89 -22.18 -5.84 -7.72
CA ASN A 89 -22.36 -7.23 -8.11
C ASN A 89 -22.73 -8.15 -6.95
N GLN A 90 -23.03 -7.64 -5.75
CA GLN A 90 -23.32 -8.46 -4.56
C GLN A 90 -24.45 -9.48 -4.75
N ASN A 91 -25.38 -9.22 -5.67
CA ASN A 91 -26.52 -10.10 -5.95
C ASN A 91 -26.19 -11.24 -6.93
N LYS A 92 -24.97 -11.32 -7.48
CA LYS A 92 -24.58 -12.38 -8.41
C LYS A 92 -24.23 -13.68 -7.67
N LYS A 93 -24.62 -14.82 -8.24
CA LYS A 93 -24.16 -16.13 -7.77
C LYS A 93 -22.64 -16.26 -8.02
N SER A 94 -21.95 -16.99 -7.13
CA SER A 94 -20.50 -17.30 -7.16
C SER A 94 -19.53 -16.13 -6.94
N LEU A 95 -19.72 -15.35 -5.87
CA LEU A 95 -18.71 -14.40 -5.40
C LEU A 95 -17.68 -15.09 -4.52
N ASN A 96 -16.41 -14.75 -4.69
CA ASN A 96 -15.37 -15.20 -3.77
C ASN A 96 -15.47 -14.49 -2.41
N ARG A 97 -14.75 -15.02 -1.41
CA ARG A 97 -14.82 -14.54 -0.02
C ARG A 97 -14.48 -13.05 0.11
N MET A 98 -13.53 -12.54 -0.68
CA MET A 98 -13.17 -11.12 -0.67
C MET A 98 -14.23 -10.25 -1.36
N GLU A 99 -14.82 -10.71 -2.45
CA GLU A 99 -15.93 -10.06 -3.16
C GLU A 99 -17.18 -9.92 -2.28
N GLN A 100 -17.41 -10.87 -1.36
CA GLN A 100 -18.50 -10.83 -0.38
C GLN A 100 -18.27 -9.83 0.77
N PHE A 101 -17.06 -9.27 0.88
CA PHE A 101 -16.70 -8.30 1.92
C PHE A 101 -15.94 -7.08 1.35
N PRO A 102 -16.57 -6.31 0.45
CA PRO A 102 -15.92 -5.22 -0.28
C PRO A 102 -15.44 -4.06 0.61
N LEU A 103 -15.97 -3.91 1.83
CA LEU A 103 -15.48 -2.91 2.79
C LEU A 103 -13.99 -3.08 3.13
N LEU A 104 -13.48 -4.32 3.19
CA LEU A 104 -12.05 -4.55 3.41
C LEU A 104 -11.23 -4.02 2.23
N SER A 105 -11.73 -4.17 1.00
CA SER A 105 -11.11 -3.58 -0.20
C SER A 105 -11.19 -2.04 -0.18
N VAL A 106 -12.33 -1.45 0.23
CA VAL A 106 -12.44 0.01 0.40
C VAL A 106 -11.40 0.52 1.40
N LEU A 107 -11.30 -0.12 2.56
CA LEU A 107 -10.34 0.26 3.60
C LEU A 107 -8.89 0.12 3.11
N MET A 108 -8.60 -0.96 2.38
CA MET A 108 -7.29 -1.20 1.77
C MET A 108 -6.90 -0.10 0.78
N GLY A 109 -7.82 0.24 -0.13
CA GLY A 109 -7.62 1.29 -1.11
C GLY A 109 -7.50 2.68 -0.48
N PHE A 110 -8.28 2.95 0.58
CA PHE A 110 -8.14 4.17 1.39
C PHE A 110 -6.75 4.29 1.99
N TYR A 111 -6.22 3.24 2.63
CA TYR A 111 -4.88 3.31 3.24
C TYR A 111 -3.75 3.37 2.21
N PHE A 112 -3.91 2.82 1.01
CA PHE A 112 -2.99 3.06 -0.10
C PHE A 112 -2.96 4.54 -0.49
N ILE A 113 -4.14 5.18 -0.64
CA ILE A 113 -4.22 6.61 -0.95
C ILE A 113 -3.65 7.43 0.20
N TYR A 114 -4.00 7.12 1.44
CA TYR A 114 -3.47 7.80 2.63
C TYR A 114 -1.95 7.67 2.70
N LEU A 115 -1.37 6.49 2.45
CA LEU A 115 0.08 6.30 2.39
C LEU A 115 0.71 7.12 1.26
N SER A 116 0.07 7.17 0.08
CA SER A 116 0.55 8.02 -1.02
C SER A 116 0.73 9.48 -0.58
N PHE A 117 -0.31 10.07 -0.01
CA PHE A 117 -0.26 11.47 0.46
C PHE A 117 0.62 11.63 1.69
N GLY A 118 0.61 10.69 2.62
CA GLY A 118 1.39 10.74 3.85
C GLY A 118 2.90 10.69 3.59
N SER A 119 3.33 9.74 2.76
CA SER A 119 4.72 9.61 2.35
C SER A 119 5.16 10.75 1.44
N ALA A 120 4.31 11.18 0.49
CA ALA A 120 4.58 12.38 -0.31
C ALA A 120 4.73 13.63 0.58
N PHE A 121 3.88 13.82 1.58
CA PHE A 121 3.98 14.91 2.54
C PHE A 121 5.28 14.85 3.35
N PHE A 122 5.69 13.65 3.76
CA PHE A 122 6.98 13.46 4.43
C PHE A 122 8.15 13.85 3.53
N HIS A 123 8.23 13.35 2.30
CA HIS A 123 9.34 13.68 1.39
C HIS A 123 9.30 15.13 0.88
N ALA A 124 8.12 15.72 0.80
CA ALA A 124 7.96 17.12 0.46
C ALA A 124 8.50 18.03 1.57
N SER A 125 8.13 17.77 2.82
CA SER A 125 8.40 18.68 3.95
C SER A 125 9.64 18.29 4.77
N LEU A 126 10.00 17.01 4.80
CA LEU A 126 11.02 16.41 5.66
C LEU A 126 10.80 16.61 7.18
N THR A 127 9.55 16.86 7.57
CA THR A 127 9.16 17.19 8.95
C THR A 127 8.82 15.96 9.79
N TYR A 128 8.92 16.10 11.11
CA TYR A 128 8.56 15.06 12.08
C TYR A 128 7.10 14.62 11.92
N ILE A 129 6.18 15.58 11.77
CA ILE A 129 4.76 15.25 11.57
C ILE A 129 4.54 14.53 10.25
N GLY A 130 5.21 14.96 9.16
CA GLY A 130 5.22 14.23 7.89
C GLY A 130 5.65 12.78 8.08
N GLN A 131 6.77 12.55 8.78
CA GLN A 131 7.27 11.21 9.07
C GLN A 131 6.26 10.35 9.86
N ARG A 132 5.48 10.96 10.77
CA ARG A 132 4.42 10.24 11.49
C ARG A 132 3.27 9.87 10.57
N VAL A 133 2.82 10.78 9.70
CA VAL A 133 1.72 10.55 8.76
C VAL A 133 2.09 9.44 7.76
N ASP A 134 3.31 9.46 7.23
CA ASP A 134 3.88 8.40 6.38
C ASP A 134 3.83 7.02 7.06
N MET A 135 4.42 6.91 8.25
CA MET A 135 4.46 5.65 8.99
C MET A 135 3.05 5.16 9.38
N ASN A 136 2.14 6.06 9.74
CA ASN A 136 0.73 5.71 10.01
C ASN A 136 0.08 5.07 8.78
N GLY A 137 0.38 5.56 7.57
CA GLY A 137 -0.13 4.98 6.34
C GLY A 137 0.43 3.59 6.08
N THR A 138 1.74 3.44 6.31
CA THR A 138 2.44 2.15 6.20
C THR A 138 1.82 1.10 7.12
N TYR A 139 1.56 1.46 8.38
CA TYR A 139 0.89 0.58 9.34
C TYR A 139 -0.57 0.32 8.98
N GLY A 140 -1.31 1.32 8.50
CA GLY A 140 -2.69 1.16 8.06
C GLY A 140 -2.82 0.14 6.91
N VAL A 141 -1.94 0.22 5.91
CA VAL A 141 -1.85 -0.76 4.82
C VAL A 141 -1.55 -2.16 5.37
N SER A 142 -0.54 -2.27 6.22
CA SER A 142 -0.07 -3.57 6.74
C SER A 142 -1.09 -4.23 7.67
N ILE A 143 -1.73 -3.48 8.57
CA ILE A 143 -2.79 -3.97 9.45
C ILE A 143 -4.01 -4.40 8.63
N THR A 144 -4.38 -3.64 7.60
CA THR A 144 -5.51 -4.01 6.74
C THR A 144 -5.23 -5.31 5.98
N LEU A 145 -4.03 -5.51 5.44
CA LEU A 145 -3.62 -6.77 4.81
C LEU A 145 -3.60 -7.93 5.79
N LEU A 146 -3.07 -7.73 7.00
CA LEU A 146 -3.11 -8.75 8.05
C LEU A 146 -4.56 -9.12 8.41
N SER A 147 -5.45 -8.13 8.51
CA SER A 147 -6.87 -8.39 8.74
C SER A 147 -7.50 -9.19 7.61
N ILE A 148 -7.15 -8.91 6.35
CA ILE A 148 -7.59 -9.71 5.20
C ILE A 148 -7.06 -11.14 5.31
N GLY A 149 -5.78 -11.29 5.67
CA GLY A 149 -5.14 -12.59 5.89
C GLY A 149 -5.83 -13.41 6.99
N VAL A 150 -6.09 -12.81 8.16
CA VAL A 150 -6.85 -13.42 9.26
C VAL A 150 -8.23 -13.86 8.78
N TYR A 151 -8.97 -12.97 8.12
CA TYR A 151 -10.31 -13.27 7.62
C TYR A 151 -10.36 -14.47 6.66
N HIS A 152 -9.30 -14.68 5.88
CA HIS A 152 -9.17 -15.81 4.94
C HIS A 152 -8.60 -17.07 5.58
N VAL A 153 -7.65 -16.97 6.49
CA VAL A 153 -7.10 -18.13 7.23
C VAL A 153 -8.20 -18.79 8.06
N PHE A 154 -9.05 -18.00 8.71
CA PHE A 154 -10.23 -18.48 9.45
C PHE A 154 -11.46 -18.63 8.54
N HIS A 155 -11.29 -19.25 7.38
CA HIS A 155 -12.32 -19.40 6.34
C HIS A 155 -13.64 -20.04 6.82
N LYS A 156 -13.60 -20.90 7.85
CA LYS A 156 -14.78 -21.58 8.40
C LYS A 156 -15.74 -20.62 9.14
N ILE A 157 -15.28 -19.42 9.49
CA ILE A 157 -16.11 -18.41 10.15
C ILE A 157 -16.88 -17.64 9.08
N HIS A 158 -18.21 -17.74 9.10
CA HIS A 158 -19.08 -16.95 8.23
C HIS A 158 -19.61 -15.74 9.01
N LEU A 159 -19.22 -14.55 8.57
CA LEU A 159 -19.65 -13.30 9.20
C LEU A 159 -21.00 -12.85 8.60
N SER A 160 -21.96 -12.56 9.46
CA SER A 160 -23.15 -11.78 9.08
C SER A 160 -22.75 -10.38 8.63
N ASP A 161 -23.63 -9.68 7.93
CA ASP A 161 -23.32 -8.31 7.49
C ASP A 161 -23.13 -7.36 8.68
N THR A 162 -23.87 -7.53 9.78
CA THR A 162 -23.62 -6.80 11.03
C THR A 162 -22.22 -7.08 11.59
N ALA A 163 -21.76 -8.33 11.58
CA ALA A 163 -20.42 -8.69 12.05
C ALA A 163 -19.32 -8.12 11.15
N LYS A 164 -19.54 -8.01 9.82
CA LYS A 164 -18.66 -7.29 8.88
C LYS A 164 -18.59 -5.79 9.23
N TYR A 165 -19.74 -5.18 9.49
CA TYR A 165 -19.96 -3.94 10.26
C TYR A 165 -18.93 -3.71 11.37
N ILE A 166 -19.10 -4.53 12.40
CA ILE A 166 -18.34 -4.45 13.64
C ILE A 166 -16.85 -4.69 13.39
N TRP A 167 -16.51 -5.64 12.51
CA TRP A 167 -15.13 -5.93 12.14
C TRP A 167 -14.42 -4.68 11.60
N ILE A 168 -15.03 -3.98 10.64
CA ILE A 168 -14.44 -2.77 10.06
C ILE A 168 -14.32 -1.66 11.10
N GLY A 169 -15.36 -1.44 11.91
CA GLY A 169 -15.31 -0.46 13.00
C GLY A 169 -14.19 -0.75 13.99
N ALA A 170 -14.08 -2.00 14.45
CA ALA A 170 -13.02 -2.44 15.36
C ALA A 170 -11.63 -2.31 14.73
N LEU A 171 -11.50 -2.64 13.44
CA LEU A 171 -10.23 -2.52 12.71
C LEU A 171 -9.79 -1.06 12.58
N VAL A 172 -10.70 -0.13 12.28
CA VAL A 172 -10.40 1.31 12.22
C VAL A 172 -9.95 1.82 13.59
N VAL A 173 -10.69 1.48 14.66
CA VAL A 173 -10.32 1.84 16.03
C VAL A 173 -8.95 1.27 16.39
N PHE A 174 -8.68 0.01 16.05
CA PHE A 174 -7.40 -0.64 16.29
C PHE A 174 -6.26 0.07 15.55
N ILE A 175 -6.44 0.46 14.28
CA ILE A 175 -5.41 1.18 13.51
C ILE A 175 -5.10 2.53 14.17
N PHE A 176 -6.12 3.30 14.57
CA PHE A 176 -5.91 4.57 15.27
C PHE A 176 -5.19 4.39 16.61
N ALA A 177 -5.58 3.39 17.40
CA ALA A 177 -4.89 3.05 18.65
C ALA A 177 -3.43 2.60 18.38
N PHE A 178 -3.22 1.84 17.30
CA PHE A 178 -1.92 1.32 16.92
C PHE A 178 -0.93 2.44 16.58
N PHE A 179 -1.37 3.59 16.09
CA PHE A 179 -0.47 4.73 15.85
C PHE A 179 0.24 5.21 17.13
N LYS A 180 -0.39 5.07 18.31
CA LYS A 180 0.26 5.34 19.59
C LYS A 180 1.20 4.22 20.01
N ILE A 181 0.78 2.96 19.82
CA ILE A 181 1.60 1.78 20.16
C ILE A 181 2.86 1.72 19.30
N ALA A 182 2.76 2.08 18.03
CA ALA A 182 3.87 2.10 17.08
C ALA A 182 4.97 3.11 17.44
N LEU A 183 4.74 4.01 18.40
CA LEU A 183 5.78 4.89 18.94
C LEU A 183 6.68 4.19 19.97
N LEU A 184 6.22 3.07 20.54
CA LEU A 184 6.93 2.33 21.58
C LEU A 184 7.93 1.30 21.01
N VAL A 185 7.75 0.90 19.76
CA VAL A 185 8.56 -0.12 19.10
C VAL A 185 9.14 0.44 17.82
N SER A 186 10.44 0.23 17.60
CA SER A 186 11.09 0.67 16.37
C SER A 186 10.40 0.11 15.13
N SER A 187 10.22 0.94 14.10
CA SER A 187 9.70 0.52 12.81
C SER A 187 10.57 -0.54 12.13
N SER A 188 11.88 -0.56 12.44
CA SER A 188 12.82 -1.58 11.96
C SER A 188 12.55 -2.99 12.50
N ILE A 189 11.75 -3.12 13.56
CA ILE A 189 11.32 -4.41 14.14
C ILE A 189 9.86 -4.66 13.75
N LEU A 190 9.01 -3.66 13.96
CA LEU A 190 7.57 -3.80 13.81
C LEU A 190 7.16 -4.12 12.37
N LEU A 191 7.70 -3.40 11.39
CA LEU A 191 7.31 -3.59 9.98
C LEU A 191 7.77 -4.96 9.44
N PRO A 192 9.02 -5.41 9.63
CA PRO A 192 9.42 -6.77 9.26
C PRO A 192 8.58 -7.87 9.91
N ALA A 193 8.19 -7.71 11.19
CA ALA A 193 7.33 -8.66 11.87
C ALA A 193 5.93 -8.75 11.23
N MET A 194 5.37 -7.62 10.80
CA MET A 194 4.08 -7.58 10.09
C MET A 194 4.19 -8.21 8.70
N ILE A 195 5.25 -7.92 7.94
CA ILE A 195 5.51 -8.52 6.62
C ILE A 195 5.67 -10.04 6.74
N LEU A 196 6.43 -10.51 7.73
CA LEU A 196 6.60 -11.94 8.00
C LEU A 196 5.25 -12.59 8.36
N SER A 197 4.49 -11.95 9.24
CA SER A 197 3.15 -12.43 9.64
C SER A 197 2.21 -12.56 8.45
N LEU A 198 2.18 -11.55 7.56
CA LEU A 198 1.39 -11.59 6.32
C LEU A 198 1.86 -12.71 5.39
N THR A 199 3.18 -12.87 5.23
CA THR A 199 3.76 -13.95 4.42
C THR A 199 3.34 -15.32 4.92
N ILE A 200 3.35 -15.53 6.24
CA ILE A 200 2.87 -16.76 6.89
C ILE A 200 1.38 -16.96 6.61
N MET A 201 0.54 -15.93 6.75
CA MET A 201 -0.89 -16.02 6.45
C MET A 201 -1.16 -16.37 4.97
N ASN A 202 -0.42 -15.78 4.03
CA ASN A 202 -0.50 -16.11 2.60
C ASN A 202 -0.12 -17.58 2.37
N ALA A 203 0.95 -18.06 2.99
CA ALA A 203 1.38 -19.45 2.89
C ALA A 203 0.32 -20.41 3.45
N ILE A 204 -0.19 -20.16 4.65
CA ILE A 204 -1.27 -20.96 5.26
C ILE A 204 -2.48 -21.01 4.33
N ASN A 205 -2.94 -19.85 3.83
CA ASN A 205 -4.11 -19.81 2.97
C ASN A 205 -3.88 -20.46 1.60
N TYR A 206 -2.67 -20.38 1.05
CA TYR A 206 -2.30 -21.12 -0.16
C TYR A 206 -2.41 -22.63 0.06
N PHE A 207 -1.97 -23.15 1.21
CA PHE A 207 -2.11 -24.57 1.51
C PHE A 207 -3.55 -24.99 1.78
N GLN A 208 -4.37 -24.12 2.39
CA GLN A 208 -5.81 -24.34 2.58
C GLN A 208 -6.57 -24.42 1.24
N PHE A 209 -6.17 -23.61 0.25
CA PHE A 209 -6.92 -23.41 -1.00
C PHE A 209 -6.03 -23.51 -2.25
N ARG A 210 -5.17 -24.54 -2.31
CA ARG A 210 -4.11 -24.65 -3.34
C ARG A 210 -4.62 -24.59 -4.79
N LYS A 211 -5.83 -25.07 -5.05
CA LYS A 211 -6.44 -25.05 -6.39
C LYS A 211 -7.01 -23.69 -6.79
N GLU A 212 -7.38 -22.88 -5.80
CA GLU A 212 -8.03 -21.57 -6.00
C GLU A 212 -7.02 -20.42 -5.91
N ARG A 213 -5.88 -20.63 -5.24
CA ARG A 213 -4.88 -19.58 -4.98
C ARG A 213 -3.72 -19.61 -5.96
N SER A 214 -3.31 -18.42 -6.40
CA SER A 214 -2.14 -18.25 -7.26
C SER A 214 -0.85 -18.25 -6.45
N ILE A 215 -0.06 -19.32 -6.57
CA ILE A 215 1.29 -19.36 -5.99
C ILE A 215 2.17 -18.25 -6.57
N LEU A 216 1.94 -17.87 -7.84
CA LEU A 216 2.70 -16.80 -8.49
C LEU A 216 2.46 -15.47 -7.79
N LEU A 217 1.22 -15.11 -7.41
CA LEU A 217 0.94 -13.87 -6.70
C LEU A 217 1.55 -13.86 -5.30
N ALA A 218 1.51 -14.99 -4.58
CA ALA A 218 2.16 -15.11 -3.27
C ALA A 218 3.69 -14.95 -3.38
N PHE A 219 4.31 -15.64 -4.34
CA PHE A 219 5.75 -15.56 -4.59
C PHE A 219 6.17 -14.17 -5.05
N LEU A 220 5.45 -13.56 -5.99
CA LEU A 220 5.73 -12.20 -6.46
C LEU A 220 5.63 -11.19 -5.31
N GLY A 221 4.58 -11.27 -4.49
CA GLY A 221 4.43 -10.42 -3.31
C GLY A 221 5.66 -10.52 -2.39
N PHE A 222 6.09 -11.74 -2.07
CA PHE A 222 7.27 -12.01 -1.23
C PHE A 222 8.58 -11.54 -1.87
N ALA A 223 8.84 -11.90 -3.14
CA ALA A 223 10.07 -11.54 -3.84
C ALA A 223 10.21 -10.01 -3.95
N LEU A 224 9.13 -9.32 -4.31
CA LEU A 224 9.12 -7.86 -4.44
C LEU A 224 9.45 -7.16 -3.12
N ILE A 225 8.90 -7.61 -1.98
CA ILE A 225 9.21 -6.97 -0.69
C ILE A 225 10.65 -7.21 -0.26
N ILE A 226 11.22 -8.39 -0.52
CA ILE A 226 12.63 -8.68 -0.23
C ILE A 226 13.56 -7.80 -1.08
N ILE A 227 13.27 -7.71 -2.39
CA ILE A 227 14.02 -6.84 -3.31
C ILE A 227 13.90 -5.38 -2.86
N ALA A 228 12.71 -4.93 -2.48
CA ALA A 228 12.49 -3.59 -1.96
C ALA A 228 13.36 -3.35 -0.71
N ILE A 229 13.30 -4.22 0.29
CA ILE A 229 14.09 -4.08 1.54
C ILE A 229 15.57 -3.96 1.22
N LYS A 230 16.08 -4.78 0.30
CA LYS A 230 17.48 -4.72 -0.12
C LYS A 230 17.81 -3.37 -0.77
N ILE A 231 16.99 -2.90 -1.70
CA ILE A 231 17.18 -1.61 -2.39
C ILE A 231 17.16 -0.45 -1.40
N ARG A 232 16.17 -0.39 -0.50
CA ARG A 232 16.10 0.63 0.56
C ARG A 232 17.34 0.58 1.45
N THR A 233 17.82 -0.61 1.80
CA THR A 233 19.01 -0.77 2.65
C THR A 233 20.25 -0.20 1.96
N LEU A 234 20.43 -0.48 0.67
CA LEU A 234 21.55 0.07 -0.11
C LEU A 234 21.46 1.60 -0.25
N ASP A 235 20.24 2.13 -0.43
CA ASP A 235 19.98 3.58 -0.48
C ASP A 235 20.36 4.27 0.83
N VAL A 236 19.93 3.71 1.97
CA VAL A 236 20.28 4.22 3.31
C VAL A 236 21.78 4.12 3.59
N GLN A 237 22.43 3.05 3.12
CA GLN A 237 23.88 2.85 3.22
C GLN A 237 24.69 3.71 2.23
N LYS A 238 24.02 4.48 1.36
CA LYS A 238 24.63 5.30 0.30
C LYS A 238 25.48 4.50 -0.69
N VAL A 239 25.21 3.20 -0.86
CA VAL A 239 25.92 2.37 -1.83
C VAL A 239 25.48 2.75 -3.24
N SER A 240 26.42 3.19 -4.08
CA SER A 240 26.14 3.68 -5.44
C SER A 240 25.13 4.84 -5.47
N CYS A 241 25.20 5.72 -4.45
CA CYS A 241 24.30 6.86 -4.32
C CYS A 241 24.78 8.05 -5.16
N ASP A 242 23.91 8.50 -6.07
CA ASP A 242 23.98 9.83 -6.70
C ASP A 242 22.80 10.67 -6.17
N PRO A 243 23.04 11.68 -5.32
CA PRO A 243 21.97 12.45 -4.70
C PRO A 243 21.18 13.32 -5.70
N HIS A 244 21.70 13.53 -6.92
CA HIS A 244 21.07 14.33 -7.97
C HIS A 244 20.51 13.48 -9.12
N SER A 245 20.57 12.15 -9.04
CA SER A 245 20.06 11.29 -10.10
C SER A 245 18.54 11.37 -10.24
N TRP A 246 18.07 11.19 -11.48
CA TRP A 246 16.65 11.14 -11.84
C TRP A 246 15.94 9.86 -11.36
N TYR A 247 16.68 8.93 -10.77
CA TYR A 247 16.15 7.75 -10.08
C TYR A 247 16.76 7.68 -8.68
N GLN A 248 16.02 7.15 -7.71
CA GLN A 248 16.47 7.00 -6.33
C GLN A 248 16.10 5.60 -5.83
N GLY A 249 16.97 4.97 -5.03
CA GLY A 249 16.71 3.64 -4.50
C GLY A 249 15.45 3.64 -3.63
N HIS A 250 15.28 4.69 -2.81
CA HIS A 250 14.08 4.85 -1.99
C HIS A 250 12.79 5.06 -2.81
N ALA A 251 12.86 5.74 -3.95
CA ALA A 251 11.73 5.85 -4.87
C ALA A 251 11.33 4.50 -5.48
N LEU A 252 12.31 3.66 -5.83
CA LEU A 252 12.05 2.29 -6.27
C LEU A 252 11.47 1.42 -5.14
N TRP A 253 11.86 1.67 -3.89
CA TRP A 253 11.22 1.06 -2.72
C TRP A 253 9.72 1.36 -2.67
N HIS A 254 9.27 2.61 -2.88
CA HIS A 254 7.84 2.94 -2.92
C HIS A 254 7.09 2.12 -3.96
N PHE A 255 7.60 2.08 -5.19
CA PHE A 255 6.97 1.32 -6.27
C PHE A 255 6.87 -0.18 -5.96
N LEU A 256 7.97 -0.79 -5.51
CA LEU A 256 8.03 -2.23 -5.24
C LEU A 256 7.17 -2.64 -4.05
N THR A 257 7.10 -1.82 -3.00
CA THR A 257 6.26 -2.09 -1.83
C THR A 257 4.78 -1.89 -2.14
N ALA A 258 4.41 -0.89 -2.95
CA ALA A 258 3.05 -0.72 -3.47
C ALA A 258 2.62 -1.95 -4.29
N LEU A 259 3.47 -2.39 -5.22
CA LEU A 259 3.20 -3.56 -6.05
C LEU A 259 3.15 -4.86 -5.23
N SER A 260 4.08 -5.07 -4.29
CA SER A 260 4.07 -6.22 -3.38
C SER A 260 2.79 -6.30 -2.54
N SER A 261 2.37 -5.17 -1.99
CA SER A 261 1.15 -5.05 -1.20
C SER A 261 -0.09 -5.30 -2.07
N PHE A 262 -0.10 -4.79 -3.31
CA PHE A 262 -1.15 -5.10 -4.28
C PHE A 262 -1.17 -6.59 -4.64
N CYS A 263 -0.02 -7.23 -4.86
CA CYS A 263 0.07 -8.68 -5.10
C CYS A 263 -0.51 -9.49 -3.93
N SER A 264 -0.25 -9.06 -2.69
CA SER A 264 -0.81 -9.70 -1.49
C SER A 264 -2.33 -9.52 -1.39
N TYR A 265 -2.85 -8.32 -1.70
CA TYR A 265 -4.29 -8.10 -1.85
C TYR A 265 -4.89 -8.97 -2.97
N ALA A 266 -4.26 -8.97 -4.13
CA ALA A 266 -4.65 -9.72 -5.32
C ALA A 266 -4.68 -11.23 -5.07
N PHE A 267 -3.76 -11.76 -4.26
CA PHE A 267 -3.74 -13.17 -3.84
C PHE A 267 -5.04 -13.61 -3.16
N PHE A 268 -5.63 -12.74 -2.33
CA PHE A 268 -6.93 -12.99 -1.69
C PHE A 268 -8.11 -12.65 -2.60
N ARG A 269 -8.00 -11.58 -3.38
CA ARG A 269 -9.08 -11.06 -4.21
C ARG A 269 -9.32 -11.86 -5.48
N PHE A 270 -8.27 -12.32 -6.16
CA PHE A 270 -8.39 -13.01 -7.44
C PHE A 270 -8.08 -14.49 -7.26
N GLU A 271 -9.08 -15.31 -7.50
CA GLU A 271 -8.92 -16.75 -7.56
C GLU A 271 -8.38 -17.15 -8.94
N ASN A 272 -7.53 -18.18 -8.96
CA ASN A 272 -7.18 -18.86 -10.18
C ASN A 272 -8.44 -19.53 -10.72
N PHE A 273 -9.06 -18.91 -11.72
CA PHE A 273 -9.99 -19.61 -12.59
C PHE A 273 -9.20 -20.65 -13.38
N LEU A 274 -9.04 -21.85 -12.82
CA LEU A 274 -8.75 -23.02 -13.64
C LEU A 274 -9.99 -23.23 -14.53
N PRO A 275 -9.86 -23.15 -15.87
CA PRO A 275 -10.97 -23.43 -16.75
C PRO A 275 -11.14 -24.95 -16.79
N ASN A 276 -11.78 -25.54 -15.78
CA ASN A 276 -12.23 -26.93 -15.80
C ASN A 276 -13.17 -27.21 -14.62
N GLN A 277 -14.41 -26.73 -14.76
CA GLN A 277 -15.55 -27.56 -14.42
C GLN A 277 -16.36 -27.70 -15.69
N LYS A 278 -16.22 -28.87 -16.34
CA LYS A 278 -17.22 -29.34 -17.28
C LYS A 278 -18.56 -29.23 -16.56
N LEU A 279 -19.52 -28.60 -17.21
CA LEU A 279 -20.93 -28.85 -16.97
C LEU A 279 -21.13 -30.36 -17.15
N GLU A 280 -21.31 -31.06 -16.05
CA GLU A 280 -22.07 -32.31 -16.00
C GLU A 280 -23.49 -31.96 -15.51
#